data_AF-A0A960H8B0-F1
#
_entry.id   AF-A0A960H8B0-F1
#
_cell.length_a   1.000
_cell.length_b   1.000
_cell.length_c   1.000
_cell.angle_alpha   90.00
_cell.angle_beta   90.00
_cell.angle_gamma   90.00
#
_symmetry.space_group_name_H-M   'P 1'
#
loop_
_entity.id
_entity.type
_entity.pdbx_description
1 polymer ?
#
loop_
_entity_poly.entity_id
_entity_poly.type
_entity_poly.pdbx_seq_one_letter_code
_entity_poly.pdbx_strand_id
1 'polypeptide(L)'
;MTALIIFLLLSIVLVAPFGVVAAIAAVSYRDGTLRLNMRQFAPRAPMVGYLYDDDRDADARRVGHDCDAIRARFEQHPVWPSSGALGERR
;
A
#
# COMPACT_ATOMS: atom_id res chain seq x y z
N MET A 1 39.76 18.89 23.78
CA MET A 1 38.42 19.39 24.16
C MET A 1 37.53 19.60 22.94
N THR A 2 38.02 20.22 21.87
CA THR A 2 37.28 20.42 20.60
C THR A 2 36.80 19.12 19.94
N ALA A 3 37.63 18.08 19.85
CA ALA A 3 37.25 16.80 19.25
C ALA A 3 36.09 16.08 19.98
N LEU A 4 36.10 16.12 21.32
CA LEU A 4 35.03 15.55 22.15
C LEU A 4 33.69 16.26 21.91
N ILE A 5 33.73 17.59 21.82
CA ILE A 5 32.55 18.42 21.55
C ILE A 5 31.99 18.12 20.15
N ILE A 6 32.86 18.04 19.13
CA ILE A 6 32.45 17.70 17.76
C ILE A 6 31.79 16.31 17.72
N PHE A 7 32.40 15.32 18.37
CA PHE A 7 31.85 13.97 18.43
C PHE A 7 30.46 13.92 19.07
N LEU A 8 30.25 14.65 20.17
CA LEU A 8 28.94 14.76 20.82
C LEU A 8 27.91 15.46 19.94
N LEU A 9 28.29 16.53 19.26
CA LEU A 9 27.37 17.22 18.34
C LEU A 9 26.97 16.32 17.17
N LEU A 10 27.92 15.58 16.60
CA LEU A 10 27.65 14.65 15.52
C LEU A 10 26.72 13.51 15.96
N SER A 11 26.92 12.95 17.16
CA SER A 11 26.05 11.90 17.66
C SER A 11 24.63 12.41 17.94
N ILE A 12 24.50 13.62 18.49
CA ILE A 12 23.19 14.27 18.69
C ILE A 12 22.51 14.49 17.33
N VAL A 13 23.19 15.06 16.35
CA VAL A 13 22.62 15.30 15.02
C VAL A 13 22.22 13.99 14.34
N LEU A 14 23.00 12.92 14.51
CA LEU A 14 22.71 11.60 13.96
C LEU A 14 21.45 10.98 14.58
N VAL A 15 21.26 11.12 15.90
CA VAL A 15 20.15 10.46 16.62
C VAL A 15 18.89 11.34 16.71
N ALA A 16 19.03 12.66 16.60
CA ALA A 16 17.93 13.63 16.68
C ALA A 16 16.70 13.28 15.83
N PRO A 17 16.81 12.95 14.51
CA PRO A 17 15.62 12.64 13.71
C PRO A 17 14.87 11.40 14.23
N PHE A 18 15.59 10.39 14.73
CA PHE A 18 14.98 9.20 15.33
C PHE A 18 14.25 9.53 16.63
N GLY A 19 14.86 10.39 17.47
CA GLY A 19 14.23 10.87 18.70
C GLY A 19 12.93 11.64 18.43
N VAL A 20 12.92 12.50 17.42
CA VAL A 20 11.72 13.26 17.01
C VAL A 20 10.61 12.31 16.54
N VAL A 21 10.91 11.36 15.66
CA VAL A 21 9.93 10.39 15.17
C VAL A 21 9.38 9.53 16.31
N ALA A 22 10.26 9.06 17.21
CA ALA A 22 9.85 8.27 18.37
C ALA A 22 8.92 9.06 19.31
N ALA A 23 9.21 10.34 19.55
CA ALA A 23 8.37 11.20 20.38
C ALA A 23 6.98 11.41 19.75
N ILE A 24 6.91 11.71 18.45
CA ILE A 24 5.64 11.87 17.73
C ILE A 24 4.83 10.58 17.76
N ALA A 25 5.49 9.44 17.52
CA ALA A 25 4.83 8.12 17.56
C ALA A 25 4.28 7.81 18.95
N ALA A 26 5.03 8.09 20.01
CA ALA A 26 4.61 7.85 21.39
C ALA A 26 3.39 8.69 21.79
N VAL A 27 3.38 9.98 21.42
CA VAL A 27 2.23 10.87 21.65
C VAL A 27 1.01 10.36 20.88
N SER A 28 1.17 10.09 19.59
CA SER A 28 0.07 9.66 18.73
C SER A 28 -0.50 8.29 19.14
N TYR A 29 0.32 7.40 19.73
CA TYR A 29 -0.14 6.14 20.31
C TYR A 29 -0.99 6.37 21.57
N ARG A 30 -0.58 7.28 22.45
CA ARG A 30 -1.33 7.63 23.68
C ARG A 30 -2.67 8.29 23.37
N ASP A 31 -2.72 9.13 22.35
CA ASP A 31 -3.94 9.81 21.90
C ASP A 31 -4.86 8.90 21.06
N GLY A 32 -4.42 7.67 20.74
CA GLY A 32 -5.19 6.71 19.94
C GLY A 32 -5.33 7.09 18.47
N THR A 33 -4.65 8.15 18.01
CA THR A 33 -4.64 8.61 16.61
C THR A 33 -3.74 7.72 15.76
N LEU A 34 -2.69 7.15 16.35
CA LEU A 34 -1.77 6.25 15.67
C LEU A 34 -2.30 4.82 15.65
N ARG A 35 -3.13 4.52 14.65
CA ARG A 35 -3.53 3.14 14.33
C ARG A 35 -2.56 2.53 13.30
N LEU A 36 -1.31 2.32 13.71
CA LEU A 36 -0.36 1.55 12.90
C LEU A 36 -0.77 0.09 12.93
N ASN A 37 -1.25 -0.41 11.80
CA ASN A 37 -1.47 -1.83 11.60
C ASN A 37 -0.37 -2.35 10.66
N MET A 38 0.30 -3.42 11.07
CA MET A 38 1.38 -4.03 10.29
C MET A 38 0.93 -4.42 8.86
N ARG A 39 -0.38 -4.67 8.66
CA ARG A 39 -0.98 -4.93 7.34
C ARG A 39 -0.98 -3.73 6.39
N GLN A 40 -0.87 -2.49 6.88
CA GLN A 40 -0.77 -1.30 6.03
C GLN A 40 0.53 -1.28 5.21
N PHE A 41 1.57 -1.93 5.73
CA PHE A 41 2.89 -2.02 5.11
C PHE A 41 3.12 -3.37 4.40
N ALA A 42 2.09 -4.22 4.33
CA ALA A 42 2.22 -5.50 3.66
C ALA A 42 2.42 -5.27 2.15
N PRO A 43 3.46 -5.87 1.55
CA PRO A 43 3.79 -5.65 0.15
C PRO A 43 2.67 -6.16 -0.76
N ARG A 44 2.31 -5.35 -1.74
CA ARG A 44 1.33 -5.68 -2.76
C ARG A 44 2.00 -5.86 -4.12
N ALA A 45 1.68 -6.95 -4.80
CA ALA A 45 2.05 -7.15 -6.19
C ALA A 45 0.95 -6.56 -7.11
N PRO A 46 1.35 -5.94 -8.24
CA PRO A 46 0.40 -5.54 -9.28
C PRO A 46 -0.49 -6.73 -9.70
N MET A 47 -1.81 -6.52 -9.75
CA MET A 47 -2.82 -7.50 -10.17
C MET A 47 -2.98 -8.77 -9.29
N VAL A 48 -2.07 -9.02 -8.35
CA VAL A 48 -2.11 -10.20 -7.48
C VAL A 48 -2.63 -9.85 -6.07
N GLY A 49 -2.41 -8.61 -5.60
CA GLY A 49 -2.82 -8.19 -4.26
C GLY A 49 -1.72 -8.41 -3.21
N TYR A 50 -2.05 -8.81 -1.98
CA TYR A 50 -1.08 -8.99 -0.88
C TYR A 50 -0.21 -10.24 -1.10
N LEU A 51 1.11 -10.06 -1.20
CA LEU A 51 2.05 -11.13 -1.58
C LEU A 51 2.20 -12.28 -0.55
N TYR A 52 1.75 -12.08 0.70
CA TYR A 52 1.98 -13.00 1.81
C TYR A 52 0.70 -13.32 2.61
N ASP A 53 -0.48 -13.05 2.04
CA ASP A 53 -1.78 -13.29 2.67
C ASP A 53 -2.66 -14.14 1.74
N ASP A 54 -2.15 -15.32 1.37
CA ASP A 54 -2.71 -16.24 0.35
C ASP A 54 -4.19 -16.57 0.61
N ASP A 55 -4.60 -16.71 1.88
CA ASP A 55 -5.97 -17.11 2.22
C ASP A 55 -6.99 -15.95 2.13
N ARG A 56 -6.52 -14.70 2.17
CA ARG A 56 -7.38 -13.51 2.34
C ARG A 56 -7.31 -12.49 1.23
N ASP A 57 -6.68 -12.83 0.11
CA ASP A 57 -6.64 -11.93 -1.03
C ASP A 57 -8.00 -11.86 -1.76
N ALA A 58 -8.86 -10.98 -1.26
CA ALA A 58 -10.14 -10.67 -1.88
C ALA A 58 -9.97 -10.08 -3.29
N ASP A 59 -8.86 -9.39 -3.55
CA ASP A 59 -8.60 -8.78 -4.86
C ASP A 59 -8.21 -9.87 -5.87
N ALA A 60 -7.37 -10.84 -5.48
CA ALA A 60 -7.02 -11.99 -6.33
C ALA A 60 -8.25 -12.81 -6.74
N ARG A 61 -9.15 -13.10 -5.78
CA ARG A 61 -10.41 -13.81 -6.08
C ARG A 61 -11.31 -13.02 -7.03
N ARG A 62 -11.38 -11.69 -6.84
CA ARG A 62 -12.16 -10.82 -7.72
C ARG A 62 -11.59 -10.79 -9.14
N VAL A 63 -10.27 -10.61 -9.29
CA VAL A 63 -9.61 -10.57 -10.60
C VAL A 63 -9.76 -11.91 -11.32
N GLY A 64 -9.60 -13.04 -10.60
CA GLY A 64 -9.84 -14.37 -11.16
C GLY A 64 -11.27 -14.51 -11.68
N HIS A 65 -12.26 -14.09 -10.88
CA HIS A 65 -13.66 -14.10 -11.29
C HIS A 65 -13.93 -13.20 -12.51
N ASP A 66 -13.41 -11.98 -12.55
CA ASP A 66 -13.56 -11.06 -13.67
C ASP A 66 -12.94 -11.63 -14.96
N CYS A 67 -11.77 -12.25 -14.86
CA CYS A 67 -11.11 -12.95 -15.97
C CYS A 67 -11.92 -14.14 -16.50
N ASP A 68 -12.47 -14.95 -15.59
CA ASP A 68 -13.31 -16.10 -15.98
C ASP A 68 -14.64 -15.65 -16.59
N ALA A 69 -15.24 -14.56 -16.09
CA ALA A 69 -16.44 -13.97 -16.67
C ALA A 69 -16.18 -13.43 -18.09
N ILE A 70 -15.03 -12.77 -18.31
CA ILE A 70 -14.59 -12.33 -19.63
C ILE A 70 -14.43 -13.55 -20.54
N ARG A 71 -13.72 -14.60 -20.09
CA ARG A 71 -13.50 -15.83 -20.87
C ARG A 71 -14.83 -16.47 -21.27
N ALA A 72 -15.73 -16.72 -20.31
CA ALA A 72 -17.02 -17.36 -20.56
C ALA A 72 -17.87 -16.58 -21.57
N ARG A 73 -17.83 -15.25 -21.51
CA ARG A 73 -18.51 -14.40 -22.50
C ARG A 73 -17.91 -14.57 -23.89
N PHE A 74 -16.59 -14.56 -24.04
CA PHE A 74 -15.93 -14.74 -25.33
C PHE A 74 -16.15 -16.13 -25.92
N GLU A 75 -16.27 -17.17 -25.09
CA GLU A 75 -16.61 -18.52 -25.54
C GLU A 75 -18.02 -18.58 -26.16
N GLN A 76 -18.99 -17.87 -25.58
CA GLN A 76 -20.36 -17.83 -26.10
C GLN A 76 -20.51 -16.86 -27.28
N HIS A 77 -19.83 -15.71 -27.21
CA HIS A 77 -19.92 -14.62 -28.18
C HIS A 77 -18.53 -14.01 -28.41
N PRO A 78 -17.77 -14.50 -29.42
CA PRO A 78 -16.39 -14.11 -29.67
C PRO A 78 -16.29 -12.75 -30.37
N VAL A 79 -16.95 -11.74 -29.80
CA VAL A 79 -16.99 -10.36 -30.29
C VAL A 79 -16.66 -9.44 -29.15
N TRP A 80 -15.71 -8.54 -29.40
CA TRP A 80 -15.35 -7.50 -28.44
C TRP A 80 -16.57 -6.62 -28.14
N PRO A 81 -16.83 -6.26 -26.87
CA PRO A 81 -17.79 -5.21 -26.57
C PRO A 81 -17.39 -3.93 -27.29
N SER A 82 -18.24 -3.46 -28.21
CA SER A 82 -18.16 -2.08 -28.65
C SER A 82 -18.53 -1.20 -27.46
N SER A 83 -17.72 -0.17 -27.18
CA SER A 83 -18.11 0.86 -26.23
C SER A 83 -19.38 1.51 -26.76
N GLY A 84 -20.53 1.26 -26.11
CA GLY A 84 -21.83 1.79 -26.52
C GLY A 84 -21.90 3.33 -26.46
N ALA A 85 -20.89 3.99 -25.90
CA ALA A 85 -20.74 5.45 -25.94
C ALA A 85 -19.96 5.87 -27.19
N LEU A 86 -20.64 5.87 -28.33
CA LEU A 86 -20.14 6.41 -29.61
C LEU A 86 -20.55 7.89 -29.83
N GLY A 87 -20.96 8.59 -28.78
CA GLY A 87 -21.38 9.97 -28.84
C GLY A 87 -20.78 10.80 -27.71
N GLU A 88 -20.17 11.92 -28.08
CA GLU A 88 -19.85 12.99 -27.16
C GLU A 88 -21.16 13.48 -26.52
N ARG A 89 -21.39 13.13 -25.24
CA ARG A 89 -22.48 13.74 -24.46
C ARG A 89 -22.12 15.20 -24.24
N ARG A 90 -22.56 16.06 -25.17
CA ARG A 90 -22.66 17.51 -24.94
C ARG A 90 -23.87 17.82 -24.07
#